data_AF-A0AAD7QX99-F1
#
_entry.id   AF-A0AAD7QX99-F1
#
_cell.length_a   1.000
_cell.length_b   1.000
_cell.length_c   1.000
_cell.angle_alpha   90.00
_cell.angle_beta   90.00
_cell.angle_gamma   90.00
#
_symmetry.space_group_name_H-M   'P 1'
#
loop_
_entity.id
_entity.type
_entity.pdbx_description
1 polymer ?
#
loop_
_entity_poly.entity_id
_entity_poly.type
_entity_poly.pdbx_seq_one_letter_code
_entity_poly.pdbx_strand_id
1 'polypeptide(L)'
;MATFRAGSATSQPRDSSSQIPDNALLNDIPAWLRSLRLHKYTENLKDLKWEDLVQLSEDQLVDRGVSALGARRKMLKIFMAVREAKIPWDQNKHDTQTSAGSEETA
;
A
#
# COMPACT_ATOMS: atom_id res chain seq x y z
N MET A 1 -0.76 -19.82 -50.49
CA MET A 1 -1.57 -20.34 -49.35
C MET A 1 -0.63 -20.78 -48.24
N ALA A 2 -0.59 -20.06 -47.13
CA ALA A 2 -0.05 -20.55 -45.86
C ALA A 2 -0.65 -19.72 -44.72
N THR A 3 -1.67 -20.29 -44.09
CA THR A 3 -2.27 -19.79 -42.85
C THR A 3 -1.40 -20.21 -41.68
N PHE A 4 -0.89 -19.25 -40.91
CA PHE A 4 -0.41 -19.51 -39.57
C PHE A 4 -1.16 -18.63 -38.58
N ARG A 5 -1.95 -19.30 -37.73
CA ARG A 5 -2.62 -18.77 -36.55
C ARG A 5 -1.86 -19.31 -35.35
N ALA A 6 -1.22 -18.47 -34.55
CA ALA A 6 -0.71 -18.88 -33.25
C ALA A 6 -0.54 -17.68 -32.30
N GLY A 7 -1.22 -17.78 -31.15
CA GLY A 7 -0.72 -17.27 -29.88
C GLY A 7 -1.01 -15.81 -29.54
N SER A 8 -2.22 -15.54 -29.03
CA SER A 8 -2.48 -14.40 -28.16
C SER A 8 -1.67 -14.55 -26.87
N ALA A 9 -0.45 -14.02 -26.84
CA ALA A 9 0.24 -13.72 -25.60
C ALA A 9 -0.47 -12.52 -24.97
N THR A 10 -1.40 -12.78 -24.04
CA THR A 10 -1.77 -11.80 -23.01
C THR A 10 -0.54 -11.58 -22.14
N SER A 11 0.38 -10.76 -22.63
CA SER A 11 1.41 -10.13 -21.84
C SER A 11 0.70 -8.99 -21.12
N GLN A 12 0.07 -9.29 -19.98
CA GLN A 12 -0.36 -8.21 -19.08
C GLN A 12 0.91 -7.45 -18.69
N PRO A 13 1.02 -6.16 -19.06
CA PRO A 13 2.19 -5.38 -18.72
C PRO A 13 2.30 -5.34 -17.20
N ARG A 14 3.50 -5.70 -16.72
CA ARG A 14 3.93 -5.54 -15.34
C ARG A 14 4.07 -4.05 -15.03
N ASP A 15 2.97 -3.30 -15.01
CA ASP A 15 3.00 -1.98 -14.41
C ASP A 15 2.98 -2.17 -12.89
N SER A 16 4.18 -2.19 -12.32
CA SER A 16 4.42 -2.25 -10.88
C SER A 16 4.50 -0.83 -10.29
N SER A 17 4.01 0.19 -11.01
CA SER A 17 4.48 1.58 -10.86
C SER A 17 3.36 2.62 -10.75
N SER A 18 2.11 2.28 -11.06
CA SER A 18 0.95 3.14 -10.81
C SER A 18 0.60 3.09 -9.32
N GLN A 19 1.36 3.83 -8.53
CA GLN A 19 1.26 3.92 -7.06
C GLN A 19 -0.06 4.55 -6.59
N ILE A 20 -0.86 5.09 -7.52
CA ILE A 20 -2.18 5.64 -7.27
C ILE A 20 -3.22 4.61 -7.73
N PRO A 21 -3.87 3.88 -6.81
CA PRO A 21 -4.93 2.96 -7.18
C PRO A 21 -6.16 3.72 -7.71
N ASP A 22 -6.74 3.20 -8.80
CA ASP A 22 -8.01 3.68 -9.32
C ASP A 22 -9.13 3.53 -8.27
N ASN A 23 -10.17 4.38 -8.34
CA ASN A 23 -11.26 4.35 -7.37
C ASN A 23 -11.95 2.98 -7.28
N ALA A 24 -12.08 2.26 -8.40
CA ALA A 24 -12.60 0.90 -8.43
C ALA A 24 -11.68 -0.09 -7.69
N LEU A 25 -10.36 0.10 -7.78
CA LEU A 25 -9.35 -0.75 -7.16
C LEU A 25 -9.24 -0.49 -5.64
N LEU A 26 -9.47 0.74 -5.19
CA LEU A 26 -9.55 1.09 -3.76
C LEU A 26 -10.72 0.40 -3.06
N ASN A 27 -11.87 0.27 -3.74
CA ASN A 27 -13.01 -0.47 -3.20
C ASN A 27 -12.74 -1.99 -3.15
N ASP A 28 -11.81 -2.52 -3.94
CA ASP A 28 -11.39 -3.93 -3.96
C ASP A 28 -10.05 -4.11 -3.22
N ILE A 29 -10.11 -4.14 -1.88
CA ILE A 29 -8.94 -4.35 -1.00
C ILE A 29 -8.08 -5.57 -1.43
N PRO A 30 -8.65 -6.75 -1.74
CA PRO A 30 -7.88 -7.89 -2.25
C PRO A 30 -7.10 -7.60 -3.53
N ALA A 31 -7.69 -6.91 -4.51
CA ALA A 31 -7.02 -6.54 -5.75
C ALA A 31 -5.92 -5.50 -5.51
N TRP A 32 -6.16 -4.52 -4.65
CA TRP A 32 -5.18 -3.51 -4.27
C TRP A 32 -3.96 -4.11 -3.56
N LEU A 33 -4.17 -4.99 -2.58
CA LEU A 33 -3.05 -5.65 -1.90
C LEU A 33 -2.27 -6.61 -2.82
N ARG A 34 -2.91 -7.18 -3.85
CA ARG A 34 -2.23 -7.97 -4.88
C ARG A 34 -1.25 -7.12 -5.70
N SER A 35 -1.62 -5.91 -6.12
CA SER A 35 -0.71 -5.03 -6.88
C SER A 35 0.52 -4.64 -6.06
N LEU A 36 0.33 -4.44 -4.75
CA LEU A 36 1.38 -4.10 -3.80
C LEU A 36 2.26 -5.30 -3.38
N ARG A 37 1.87 -6.51 -3.79
CA ARG A 37 2.42 -7.80 -3.36
C ARG A 37 2.28 -8.05 -1.85
N LEU A 38 1.25 -7.50 -1.22
CA LEU A 38 0.93 -7.62 0.20
C LEU A 38 -0.31 -8.49 0.44
N HIS A 39 -0.71 -9.29 -0.55
CA HIS A 39 -1.87 -10.20 -0.51
C HIS A 39 -1.86 -11.22 0.64
N LYS A 40 -0.71 -11.42 1.30
CA LYS A 40 -0.61 -12.21 2.54
C LYS A 40 -1.43 -11.61 3.70
N TYR A 41 -1.55 -10.28 3.75
CA TYR A 41 -2.20 -9.57 4.86
C TYR A 41 -3.65 -9.17 4.54
N THR A 42 -4.17 -9.52 3.35
CA THR A 42 -5.54 -9.20 2.94
C THR A 42 -6.56 -9.75 3.93
N GLU A 43 -6.40 -10.99 4.39
CA GLU A 43 -7.37 -11.60 5.32
C GLU A 43 -7.47 -10.87 6.67
N ASN A 44 -6.42 -10.16 7.08
CA ASN A 44 -6.38 -9.40 8.35
C ASN A 44 -6.86 -7.95 8.19
N LEU A 45 -6.90 -7.44 6.95
CA LEU A 45 -7.15 -6.03 6.63
C LEU A 45 -8.45 -5.83 5.85
N LYS A 46 -9.04 -6.90 5.29
CA LYS A 46 -10.28 -6.87 4.51
C LYS A 46 -11.52 -6.46 5.31
N ASP A 47 -11.45 -6.58 6.64
CA ASP A 47 -12.56 -6.21 7.52
C ASP A 47 -12.79 -4.69 7.57
N LEU A 48 -11.83 -3.91 7.07
CA LEU A 48 -11.86 -2.46 7.03
C LEU A 48 -12.07 -1.96 5.62
N LYS A 49 -12.75 -0.82 5.50
CA LYS A 49 -12.82 -0.06 4.25
C LYS A 49 -11.48 0.61 3.98
N TRP A 50 -11.20 0.90 2.71
CA TRP A 50 -9.97 1.58 2.33
C TRP A 50 -9.80 2.93 3.03
N GLU A 51 -10.90 3.63 3.32
CA GLU A 51 -10.92 4.90 4.06
C GLU A 51 -10.37 4.75 5.48
N ASP A 52 -10.81 3.73 6.21
CA ASP A 52 -10.32 3.42 7.56
C ASP A 52 -8.90 2.85 7.52
N LEU A 53 -8.61 2.05 6.48
CA LEU A 53 -7.32 1.41 6.28
C LEU A 53 -6.20 2.42 6.04
N VAL A 54 -6.44 3.47 5.23
CA VAL A 54 -5.45 4.53 5.01
C VAL A 54 -5.26 5.46 6.21
N GLN A 55 -6.17 5.41 7.19
CA GLN A 55 -6.05 6.14 8.46
C GLN A 55 -5.24 5.36 9.52
N LEU A 56 -4.92 4.09 9.28
CA LEU A 56 -4.19 3.26 10.23
C LEU A 56 -2.74 3.71 10.45
N SER A 57 -2.31 3.64 11.71
CA SER A 57 -0.93 3.89 12.15
C SER A 57 -0.09 2.60 12.19
N GLU A 58 1.22 2.75 12.42
CA GLU A 58 2.15 1.60 12.49
C GLU A 58 1.76 0.60 13.58
N ASP A 59 1.38 1.05 14.78
CA ASP A 59 0.96 0.18 15.88
C ASP A 59 -0.29 -0.64 15.54
N GLN A 60 -1.26 -0.01 14.88
CA GLN A 60 -2.49 -0.64 14.42
C GLN A 60 -2.26 -1.70 13.33
N LEU A 61 -1.19 -1.56 12.55
CA LEU A 61 -0.75 -2.56 11.59
C LEU A 61 -0.08 -3.75 12.30
N VAL A 62 0.66 -3.50 13.37
CA VAL A 62 1.28 -4.54 14.21
C VAL A 62 0.22 -5.38 14.92
N ASP A 63 -0.78 -4.74 15.52
CA ASP A 63 -1.89 -5.42 16.21
C ASP A 63 -2.67 -6.35 15.27
N ARG A 64 -2.76 -5.99 13.97
CA ARG A 64 -3.39 -6.83 12.93
C ARG A 64 -2.46 -7.91 12.34
N GLY A 65 -1.25 -8.06 12.89
CA GLY A 65 -0.30 -9.10 12.49
C GLY A 65 0.65 -8.70 11.36
N VAL A 66 0.76 -7.42 11.01
CA VAL A 66 1.81 -6.91 10.10
C VAL A 66 3.06 -6.57 10.92
N SER A 67 3.78 -7.59 11.40
CA SER A 67 4.98 -7.39 12.23
C SER A 67 6.23 -6.98 11.44
N ALA A 68 6.21 -7.12 10.10
CA ALA A 68 7.36 -6.86 9.25
C ALA A 68 7.59 -5.36 9.04
N LEU A 69 8.66 -4.79 9.61
CA LEU A 69 9.01 -3.37 9.52
C LEU A 69 9.02 -2.83 8.07
N GLY A 70 9.57 -3.60 7.13
CA GLY A 70 9.60 -3.22 5.71
C GLY A 70 8.21 -3.14 5.08
N ALA A 71 7.29 -4.03 5.47
CA ALA A 71 5.90 -4.00 5.01
C ALA A 71 5.16 -2.80 5.60
N ARG A 72 5.37 -2.50 6.90
CA ARG A 72 4.76 -1.35 7.58
C ARG A 72 5.13 -0.03 6.92
N ARG A 73 6.42 0.24 6.74
CA ARG A 73 6.92 1.45 6.06
C ARG A 73 6.37 1.58 4.64
N LYS A 74 6.30 0.46 3.90
CA LYS A 74 5.74 0.44 2.54
C LYS A 74 4.26 0.77 2.53
N MET A 75 3.46 0.13 3.40
CA MET A 75 2.02 0.38 3.53
C MET A 75 1.74 1.84 3.86
N LEU A 76 2.41 2.40 4.88
CA LEU A 76 2.24 3.79 5.27
C LEU A 76 2.50 4.74 4.09
N LYS A 77 3.60 4.54 3.34
CA LYS A 77 3.92 5.39 2.19
C LYS A 77 2.83 5.36 1.11
N ILE A 78 2.21 4.21 0.89
CA ILE A 78 1.12 4.05 -0.08
C ILE A 78 -0.17 4.69 0.45
N PHE A 79 -0.50 4.49 1.73
CA PHE A 79 -1.68 5.11 2.35
C PHE A 79 -1.60 6.63 2.29
N MET A 80 -0.40 7.18 2.51
CA MET A 80 -0.14 8.61 2.37
C MET A 80 -0.34 9.09 0.92
N ALA A 81 0.17 8.35 -0.07
CA ALA A 81 -0.03 8.70 -1.47
C ALA A 81 -1.52 8.65 -1.88
N VAL A 82 -2.28 7.66 -1.39
CA VAL A 82 -3.73 7.58 -1.62
C VAL A 82 -4.45 8.76 -0.97
N ARG A 83 -4.08 9.09 0.27
CA ARG A 83 -4.65 10.24 0.99
C ARG A 83 -4.35 11.55 0.26
N GLU A 84 -3.12 11.75 -0.18
CA GLU A 84 -2.71 12.95 -0.92
C GLU A 84 -3.41 13.06 -2.29
N ALA A 85 -3.62 11.93 -2.97
CA ALA A 85 -4.35 11.92 -4.24
C ALA A 85 -5.86 12.20 -4.06
N LYS A 86 -6.44 11.82 -2.92
CA LYS A 86 -7.88 12.00 -2.63
C LYS A 86 -8.20 13.29 -1.88
N ILE A 87 -7.26 13.77 -1.08
CA ILE A 87 -7.32 15.02 -0.32
C ILE A 87 -6.15 15.88 -0.80
N PRO A 88 -6.34 16.73 -1.83
CA PRO A 88 -5.30 17.66 -2.26
C PRO A 88 -4.85 18.52 -1.07
N TRP A 89 -3.53 18.69 -0.92
CA TRP A 89 -2.84 18.86 0.37
C TRP A 89 -3.33 20.02 1.27
N ASP A 90 -3.15 19.85 2.60
CA ASP A 90 -2.52 20.81 3.54
C ASP A 90 -1.17 20.24 4.11
N GLN A 91 0.03 20.42 3.50
CA GLN A 91 1.38 20.09 4.03
C GLN A 91 1.86 21.16 4.99
N ASN A 92 1.61 20.90 6.26
CA ASN A 92 2.54 21.34 7.29
C ASN A 92 2.63 20.32 8.42
N LYS A 93 2.85 19.04 8.06
CA LYS A 93 2.95 17.94 9.02
C LYS A 93 3.84 16.81 8.48
N HIS A 94 5.11 17.07 8.19
CA HIS A 94 6.05 16.01 7.79
C HIS A 94 7.38 15.97 8.56
N ASP A 95 7.44 16.62 9.72
CA ASP A 95 8.58 16.54 10.63
C ASP A 95 8.12 16.09 12.03
N THR A 96 7.70 14.83 12.16
CA THR A 96 7.88 14.13 13.44
C THR A 96 9.23 13.44 13.39
N GLN A 97 10.24 14.26 13.69
CA GLN A 97 11.58 13.88 14.06
C GLN A 97 11.51 12.73 15.06
N THR A 98 11.72 11.49 14.58
CA THR A 98 12.14 10.38 15.44
C THR A 98 13.57 10.69 15.88
N SER A 99 13.70 11.55 16.89
CA SER A 99 14.91 11.65 17.69
C SER A 99 14.84 10.53 18.73
N ALA A 100 15.15 9.31 18.28
CA ALA A 100 15.61 8.27 19.17
C ALA A 100 17.10 8.53 19.38
N GLY A 101 17.39 9.35 20.38
CA GLY A 101 18.74 9.68 20.85
C GLY A 101 18.75 9.65 22.37
N SER A 102 18.35 8.52 22.95
CA SER A 102 18.55 8.21 24.36
C SER A 102 19.59 7.10 24.43
N GLU A 103 20.76 7.44 24.98
CA GLU A 103 21.64 6.62 25.83
C GLU A 103 23.00 7.34 25.94
N GLU A 104 23.04 8.44 26.71
CA GLU A 104 24.28 8.92 27.32
C GLU A 104 24.48 8.10 28.59
N THR A 105 25.50 7.24 28.56
CA THR A 105 25.90 6.34 29.63
C THR A 105 26.63 7.12 30.72
N ALA A 106 26.28 6.77 31.97
CA ALA A 106 26.92 7.05 33.27
C ALA A 106 28.32 7.68 33.29
#